data_AF-A0A7C4VEJ8-F1
#
_entry.id   AF-A0A7C4VEJ8-F1
#
_cell.length_a   1.000
_cell.length_b   1.000
_cell.length_c   1.000
_cell.angle_alpha   90.00
_cell.angle_beta   90.00
_cell.angle_gamma   90.00
#
_symmetry.space_group_name_H-M   'P 1'
#
loop_
_entity.id
_entity.type
_entity.pdbx_description
1 polymer ?
#
loop_
_entity_poly.entity_id
_entity_poly.type
_entity_poly.pdbx_seq_one_letter_code
_entity_poly.pdbx_strand_id
1 'polypeptide(L)'
;MASERRARRFIAVDETCVNVNGEQYWVYSALDIDRNELLSMRVYPARNSLTTESFIKGVLKYCDGKPEFIVDNAPWLRNALTELGLTHHHQARGLRSLIESAFSSFKQRTKAFFNKITVNLKHNMHLRMEKGQWNAGTYSAKHSHTTTTT
;
A
#
# COMPACT_ATOMS: atom_id res chain seq x y z
N MET A 1 -9.83 -13.19 -5.05
CA MET A 1 -9.60 -13.17 -6.51
C MET A 1 -8.38 -12.31 -6.76
N ALA A 2 -7.31 -12.86 -7.32
CA ALA A 2 -6.18 -12.06 -7.73
C ALA A 2 -6.57 -11.31 -9.01
N SER A 3 -6.33 -9.99 -9.06
CA SER A 3 -6.52 -9.22 -10.29
C SER A 3 -5.67 -9.83 -11.40
N GLU A 4 -6.23 -9.98 -12.60
CA GLU A 4 -5.43 -10.42 -13.75
C GLU A 4 -4.47 -9.32 -14.21
N ARG A 5 -3.34 -9.74 -14.76
CA ARG A 5 -2.36 -8.84 -15.37
C ARG A 5 -2.89 -8.34 -16.72
N ARG A 6 -3.00 -7.02 -16.89
CA ARG A 6 -3.61 -6.36 -18.06
C ARG A 6 -3.06 -4.95 -18.27
N ALA A 7 -3.26 -4.40 -19.47
CA ALA A 7 -2.95 -3.01 -19.77
C ALA A 7 -3.85 -2.05 -18.98
N ARG A 8 -3.22 -1.14 -18.24
CA ARG A 8 -3.88 -0.17 -17.34
C ARG A 8 -3.35 1.22 -17.61
N ARG A 9 -4.25 2.18 -17.77
CA ARG A 9 -3.89 3.57 -18.12
C ARG A 9 -3.70 4.41 -16.87
N PHE A 10 -4.68 4.41 -15.97
CA PHE A 10 -4.65 5.21 -14.75
C PHE A 10 -4.79 4.35 -13.50
N ILE A 11 -3.84 4.46 -12.59
CA ILE A 11 -3.89 3.81 -11.28
C ILE A 11 -3.90 4.86 -10.19
N ALA A 12 -5.00 4.92 -9.46
CA ALA A 12 -5.11 5.69 -8.24
C ALA A 12 -4.39 4.97 -7.10
N VAL A 13 -3.50 5.66 -6.38
CA VAL A 13 -2.87 5.16 -5.16
C VAL A 13 -3.13 6.10 -4.00
N ASP A 14 -3.59 5.54 -2.88
CA ASP A 14 -3.85 6.26 -1.64
C ASP A 14 -3.15 5.56 -0.46
N GLU A 15 -2.66 6.37 0.47
CA GLU A 15 -2.15 5.95 1.77
C GLU A 15 -3.02 6.56 2.86
N THR A 16 -3.49 5.73 3.78
CA THR A 16 -4.23 6.18 4.97
C THR A 16 -3.64 5.55 6.22
N CYS A 17 -3.35 6.38 7.23
CA CYS A 17 -3.01 5.92 8.57
C CYS A 17 -4.27 5.60 9.37
N VAL A 18 -4.29 4.43 10.01
CA VAL A 18 -5.37 3.97 10.90
C VAL A 18 -4.81 3.69 12.29
N ASN A 19 -5.58 4.03 13.33
CA ASN A 19 -5.21 3.73 14.70
C ASN A 19 -6.02 2.52 15.20
N VAL A 20 -5.32 1.46 15.57
CA VAL A 20 -5.89 0.24 16.14
C VAL A 20 -5.26 0.03 17.50
N ASN A 21 -6.07 0.11 18.55
CA ASN A 21 -5.65 -0.13 19.94
C ASN A 21 -4.43 0.69 20.40
N GLY A 22 -4.34 1.94 19.94
CA GLY A 22 -3.23 2.84 20.29
C GLY A 22 -2.03 2.76 19.35
N GLU A 23 -1.99 1.77 18.45
CA GLU A 23 -0.92 1.62 17.46
C GLU A 23 -1.34 2.17 16.08
N GLN A 24 -0.38 2.72 15.35
CA GLN A 24 -0.58 3.23 14.00
C GLN A 24 -0.22 2.18 12.96
N TYR A 25 -1.08 2.03 11.96
CA TYR A 25 -0.85 1.20 10.80
C TYR A 25 -1.09 2.02 9.53
N TRP A 26 -0.30 1.75 8.50
CA TRP A 26 -0.40 2.43 7.21
C TRP A 26 -1.00 1.50 6.19
N VAL A 27 -2.14 1.91 5.64
CA VAL A 27 -2.82 1.15 4.61
C VAL A 27 -2.57 1.81 3.27
N TYR A 28 -1.98 1.05 2.37
CA TYR A 28 -1.82 1.42 0.98
C TYR A 28 -2.88 0.72 0.15
N SER A 29 -3.46 1.45 -0.79
CA SER A 29 -4.53 0.94 -1.65
C SER A 29 -4.34 1.45 -3.08
N ALA A 30 -4.64 0.59 -4.06
CA ALA A 30 -4.46 0.87 -5.48
C ALA A 30 -5.70 0.46 -6.29
N LEU A 31 -6.18 1.35 -7.15
CA LEU A 31 -7.39 1.19 -7.95
C LEU A 31 -7.11 1.46 -9.43
N ASP A 32 -7.53 0.57 -10.33
CA ASP A 32 -7.67 0.87 -11.75
C ASP A 32 -8.89 1.79 -11.93
N ILE A 33 -8.65 3.02 -12.34
CA ILE A 33 -9.70 4.06 -12.45
C ILE A 33 -10.66 3.75 -13.59
N ASP A 34 -10.16 3.26 -14.72
CA ASP A 34 -10.98 3.01 -15.91
C ASP A 34 -12.02 1.90 -15.66
N ARG A 35 -11.70 0.96 -14.76
CA ARG A 35 -12.54 -0.20 -14.43
C ARG A 35 -13.16 -0.16 -13.04
N ASN A 36 -12.81 0.85 -12.23
CA ASN A 36 -13.18 0.91 -10.81
C ASN A 36 -12.84 -0.39 -10.04
N GLU A 37 -11.68 -0.99 -10.37
CA GLU A 37 -11.21 -2.28 -9.84
C GLU A 37 -10.14 -2.05 -8.77
N LEU A 38 -10.32 -2.62 -7.57
CA LEU A 38 -9.28 -2.62 -6.53
C LEU A 38 -8.20 -3.64 -6.87
N LEU A 39 -6.99 -3.17 -7.17
CA LEU A 39 -5.86 -4.02 -7.58
C LEU A 39 -5.11 -4.59 -6.38
N SER A 40 -4.90 -3.77 -5.35
CA SER A 40 -4.10 -4.15 -4.19
C SER A 40 -4.50 -3.31 -2.99
N MET A 41 -4.52 -3.95 -1.82
CA MET A 41 -4.64 -3.29 -0.52
C MET A 41 -3.70 -3.99 0.44
N ARG A 42 -2.81 -3.24 1.11
CA ARG A 42 -1.82 -3.80 2.04
C ARG A 42 -1.69 -2.92 3.27
N VAL A 43 -1.48 -3.57 4.41
CA VAL A 43 -1.24 -2.92 5.70
C VAL A 43 0.22 -3.07 6.06
N TYR A 44 0.85 -1.99 6.48
CA TYR A 44 2.22 -1.95 6.98
C TYR A 44 2.24 -1.36 8.40
N PRO A 45 3.09 -1.89 9.30
CA PRO A 45 3.25 -1.36 10.65
C PRO A 45 4.10 -0.08 10.70
N ALA A 46 4.65 0.36 9.55
CA ALA A 46 5.46 1.56 9.44
C ALA A 46 5.29 2.17 8.04
N ARG A 47 5.45 3.49 7.93
CA ARG A 47 5.62 4.19 6.65
C ARG A 47 7.08 4.54 6.43
N ASN A 48 7.65 3.97 5.38
CA ASN A 48 8.97 4.32 4.89
C ASN A 48 9.06 4.12 3.36
N SER A 49 10.20 4.47 2.77
CA SER A 49 10.40 4.33 1.32
C SER A 49 10.29 2.87 0.89
N LEU A 50 10.82 1.92 1.68
CA LEU A 50 10.78 0.50 1.35
C LEU A 50 9.34 -0.05 1.31
N THR A 51 8.48 0.31 2.25
CA THR A 51 7.07 -0.13 2.24
C THR A 51 6.32 0.46 1.05
N THR A 52 6.59 1.72 0.72
CA THR A 52 5.98 2.42 -0.43
C THR A 52 6.41 1.79 -1.75
N GLU A 53 7.71 1.56 -1.93
CA GLU A 53 8.29 0.95 -3.13
C GLU A 53 7.81 -0.50 -3.31
N SER A 54 7.81 -1.28 -2.21
CA SER A 54 7.31 -2.66 -2.19
C SER A 54 5.85 -2.73 -2.62
N PHE A 55 5.03 -1.79 -2.12
CA PHE A 55 3.62 -1.70 -2.52
C PHE A 55 3.48 -1.39 -4.02
N ILE A 56 4.17 -0.37 -4.54
CA ILE A 56 4.10 0.02 -5.96
C ILE A 56 4.56 -1.13 -6.86
N LYS A 57 5.69 -1.78 -6.53
CA LYS A 57 6.15 -2.98 -7.26
C LYS A 57 5.12 -4.11 -7.24
N GLY A 58 4.42 -4.28 -6.12
CA GLY A 58 3.30 -5.22 -6.00
C GLY A 58 2.14 -4.89 -6.93
N VAL A 59 1.78 -3.61 -7.07
CA VAL A 59 0.74 -3.14 -8.00
C VAL A 59 1.13 -3.37 -9.45
N LEU A 60 2.39 -3.12 -9.80
CA LEU A 60 2.90 -3.32 -11.16
C LEU A 60 2.83 -4.77 -11.63
N LYS A 61 2.76 -5.76 -10.73
CA LYS A 61 2.54 -7.18 -11.11
C LYS A 61 1.21 -7.41 -11.83
N TYR A 62 0.25 -6.52 -11.60
CA TYR A 62 -1.03 -6.54 -12.29
C TYR A 62 -1.00 -5.72 -13.59
N CYS A 63 0.07 -5.02 -13.93
CA CYS A 63 0.08 -4.10 -15.06
C CYS A 63 0.88 -4.66 -16.24
N ASP A 64 0.28 -4.58 -17.43
CA ASP A 64 1.03 -4.64 -18.69
C ASP A 64 1.38 -3.22 -19.11
N GLY A 65 2.68 -2.96 -19.26
CA GLY A 65 3.22 -1.64 -19.51
C GLY A 65 3.37 -0.79 -18.24
N LYS A 66 3.57 0.52 -18.45
CA LYS A 66 3.74 1.51 -17.38
C LYS A 66 2.48 2.37 -17.28
N PRO A 67 1.60 2.12 -16.30
CA PRO A 67 0.44 2.97 -16.07
C PRO A 67 0.88 4.34 -15.54
N GLU A 68 0.01 5.32 -15.72
CA GLU A 68 0.13 6.63 -15.08
C GLU A 68 -0.49 6.58 -13.68
N PHE A 69 0.26 7.03 -12.68
CA PHE A 69 -0.18 7.00 -11.29
C PHE A 69 -0.84 8.31 -10.87
N ILE A 70 -2.01 8.21 -10.27
CA ILE A 70 -2.72 9.33 -9.65
C ILE A 70 -2.53 9.21 -8.14
N VAL A 71 -1.81 10.16 -7.56
CA VAL A 71 -1.52 10.21 -6.12
C VAL A 71 -1.96 11.54 -5.52
N ASP A 72 -2.21 11.56 -4.23
CA ASP A 72 -2.50 12.80 -3.52
C ASP A 72 -1.22 13.60 -3.19
N ASN A 73 -1.34 14.55 -2.28
CA ASN A 73 -0.25 15.41 -1.88
C ASN A 73 0.85 14.74 -1.02
N ALA A 74 0.86 13.41 -0.85
CA ALA A 74 1.88 12.61 -0.19
C ALA A 74 3.26 12.64 -0.89
N PRO A 75 4.27 13.35 -0.36
CA PRO A 75 5.58 13.48 -1.00
C PRO A 75 6.32 12.13 -1.13
N TRP A 76 6.19 11.24 -0.14
CA TRP A 76 6.84 9.92 -0.17
C TRP A 76 6.35 9.02 -1.31
N LEU A 77 5.06 9.09 -1.66
CA LEU A 77 4.52 8.35 -2.80
C LEU A 77 5.09 8.88 -4.12
N ARG A 78 5.16 10.21 -4.27
CA ARG A 78 5.76 10.84 -5.46
C ARG A 78 7.24 10.51 -5.61
N ASN A 79 7.98 10.54 -4.51
CA ASN A 79 9.41 10.19 -4.52
C ASN A 79 9.59 8.74 -4.97
N ALA A 80 8.85 7.79 -4.39
CA ALA A 80 8.94 6.39 -4.79
C ALA A 80 8.56 6.16 -6.26
N LEU A 81 7.53 6.84 -6.77
CA LEU A 81 7.16 6.77 -8.19
C LEU A 81 8.25 7.35 -9.10
N THR A 82 8.88 8.45 -8.69
CA THR A 82 9.99 9.09 -9.40
C THR A 82 11.22 8.19 -9.43
N GLU A 83 11.60 7.62 -8.30
CA GLU A 83 12.72 6.68 -8.16
C GLU A 83 12.52 5.40 -9.00
N LEU A 84 11.27 4.99 -9.20
CA LEU A 84 10.90 3.85 -10.06
C LEU A 84 10.75 4.22 -11.54
N GLY A 85 10.92 5.49 -11.92
CA GLY A 85 10.76 5.96 -13.29
C GLY A 85 9.33 5.78 -13.82
N LEU A 86 8.34 6.04 -12.96
CA LEU A 86 6.91 5.96 -13.24
C LEU A 86 6.30 7.36 -13.36
N THR A 87 5.48 7.56 -14.39
CA THR A 87 4.74 8.80 -14.57
C THR A 87 3.68 8.93 -13.50
N HIS A 88 3.53 10.14 -12.96
CA HIS A 88 2.55 10.40 -11.92
C HIS A 88 2.02 11.83 -12.02
N HIS A 89 0.74 11.99 -11.68
CA HIS A 89 0.08 13.27 -11.65
C HIS A 89 -0.50 13.55 -10.27
N HIS A 90 -0.30 14.78 -9.83
CA HIS A 90 -1.08 15.38 -8.76
C HIS A 90 -2.32 16.03 -9.39
N GLN A 91 -3.52 15.66 -8.93
CA GLN A 91 -4.85 16.18 -9.36
C GLN A 91 -4.81 17.18 -10.56
N ALA A 92 -4.82 16.65 -11.78
CA ALA A 92 -4.76 17.48 -13.00
C ALA A 92 -6.08 18.22 -13.27
N ARG A 93 -6.00 19.52 -13.56
CA ARG A 93 -7.15 20.34 -14.00
C ARG A 93 -7.46 20.07 -15.47
N GLY A 94 -8.34 19.10 -15.78
CA GLY A 94 -8.84 18.94 -17.16
C GLY A 94 -9.68 17.69 -17.41
N LEU A 95 -9.09 16.49 -17.30
CA LEU A 95 -9.78 15.18 -17.41
C LEU A 95 -10.44 14.78 -16.07
N ARG A 96 -10.92 15.79 -15.36
CA ARG A 96 -10.87 15.91 -13.90
C ARG A 96 -12.03 15.22 -13.19
N SER A 97 -13.24 15.29 -13.74
CA SER A 97 -14.43 14.88 -12.99
C SER A 97 -14.51 13.37 -12.75
N LEU A 98 -14.25 12.53 -13.76
CA LEU A 98 -14.34 11.07 -13.60
C LEU A 98 -13.18 10.51 -12.76
N ILE A 99 -11.96 10.98 -13.02
CA ILE A 99 -10.78 10.56 -12.26
C ILE A 99 -10.89 11.02 -10.80
N GLU A 100 -11.28 12.28 -10.55
CA GLU A 100 -11.46 12.78 -9.19
C GLU A 100 -12.66 12.15 -8.50
N SER A 101 -13.76 11.91 -9.22
CA SER A 101 -14.93 11.23 -8.65
C SER A 101 -14.61 9.79 -8.27
N ALA A 102 -13.95 9.03 -9.16
CA ALA A 102 -13.50 7.68 -8.86
C ALA A 102 -12.49 7.64 -7.72
N PHE A 103 -11.52 8.56 -7.71
CA PHE A 103 -10.53 8.64 -6.63
C PHE A 103 -11.12 9.09 -5.30
N SER A 104 -12.03 10.06 -5.31
CA SER A 104 -12.76 10.52 -4.12
C SER A 104 -13.67 9.41 -3.58
N SER A 105 -14.44 8.75 -4.45
CA SER A 105 -15.26 7.59 -4.09
C SER A 105 -14.40 6.48 -3.50
N PHE A 106 -13.23 6.23 -4.08
CA PHE A 106 -12.27 5.27 -3.56
C PHE A 106 -11.77 5.65 -2.16
N LYS A 107 -11.34 6.90 -1.94
CA LYS A 107 -10.96 7.38 -0.59
C LYS A 107 -12.11 7.19 0.42
N GLN A 108 -13.34 7.52 0.03
CA GLN A 108 -14.51 7.33 0.88
C GLN A 108 -14.75 5.85 1.22
N ARG A 109 -14.65 4.96 0.22
CA ARG A 109 -14.80 3.51 0.39
C ARG A 109 -13.69 2.93 1.26
N THR A 110 -12.45 3.31 1.04
CA THR A 110 -11.28 2.92 1.84
C THR A 110 -11.48 3.36 3.29
N LYS A 111 -11.82 4.63 3.52
CA LYS A 111 -12.12 5.15 4.87
C LYS A 111 -13.28 4.41 5.55
N ALA A 112 -14.38 4.17 4.84
CA ALA A 112 -15.53 3.45 5.38
C ALA A 112 -15.18 1.99 5.75
N PHE A 113 -14.43 1.30 4.88
CA PHE A 113 -13.94 -0.06 5.13
C PHE A 113 -13.06 -0.12 6.38
N PHE A 114 -12.08 0.80 6.49
CA PHE A 114 -11.20 0.82 7.65
C PHE A 114 -11.88 1.25 8.94
N ASN A 115 -12.84 2.17 8.88
CA ASN A 115 -13.66 2.49 10.05
C ASN A 115 -14.41 1.25 10.56
N LYS A 116 -15.01 0.47 9.65
CA LYS A 116 -15.73 -0.77 10.02
C LYS A 116 -14.79 -1.83 10.60
N ILE A 117 -13.62 -2.05 10.00
CA ILE A 117 -12.62 -3.00 10.52
C ILE A 117 -12.05 -2.54 11.86
N THR A 118 -11.68 -1.27 11.99
CA THR A 118 -11.12 -0.71 13.22
C THR A 118 -12.11 -0.83 14.37
N VAL A 119 -13.39 -0.53 14.12
CA VAL A 119 -14.47 -0.75 15.10
C VAL A 119 -14.53 -2.24 15.47
N ASN A 120 -14.54 -3.15 14.50
CA ASN A 120 -14.63 -4.58 14.79
C ASN A 120 -13.40 -5.12 15.57
N LEU A 121 -12.18 -4.68 15.22
CA LEU A 121 -10.94 -5.04 15.91
C LEU A 121 -10.89 -4.54 17.35
N LYS A 122 -11.46 -3.35 17.63
CA LYS A 122 -11.61 -2.84 19.01
C LYS A 122 -12.58 -3.69 19.85
N HIS A 123 -13.62 -4.24 19.21
CA HIS A 123 -14.66 -5.02 19.91
C HIS A 123 -14.31 -6.52 20.07
N ASN A 124 -13.40 -7.07 19.26
CA ASN A 124 -13.06 -8.51 19.23
C ASN A 124 -11.63 -8.80 19.74
N MET A 125 -11.29 -8.26 20.92
CA MET A 125 -9.94 -8.35 21.52
C MET A 125 -9.45 -9.78 21.78
N HIS A 126 -10.37 -10.73 22.04
CA HIS A 126 -10.03 -12.12 22.35
C HIS A 126 -9.70 -12.98 21.12
N LEU A 127 -10.12 -12.57 19.91
CA LEU A 127 -10.16 -13.47 18.74
C LEU A 127 -8.90 -13.46 17.85
N ARG A 128 -7.80 -12.80 18.23
CA ARG A 128 -6.63 -12.69 17.33
C ARG A 128 -5.23 -12.80 17.94
N MET A 129 -5.12 -13.14 19.22
CA MET A 129 -3.84 -13.49 19.82
C MET A 129 -3.61 -15.01 19.83
N GLU A 130 -3.88 -15.71 18.73
CA GLU A 130 -3.23 -16.99 18.49
C GLU A 130 -1.89 -16.74 17.79
N LYS A 131 -0.83 -16.87 18.57
CA LYS A 131 0.55 -17.02 18.11
C LYS A 131 0.59 -18.13 17.04
N GLY A 132 1.05 -17.84 15.82
CA GLY A 132 1.10 -18.86 14.77
C GLY A 132 1.92 -18.48 13.54
N GLN A 133 3.24 -18.74 13.62
CA GLN A 133 4.15 -19.06 12.52
C GLN A 133 4.30 -18.06 11.35
N TRP A 134 5.33 -17.21 11.44
CA TRP A 134 6.13 -16.86 10.26
C TRP A 134 7.48 -17.58 10.38
N ASN A 135 7.69 -18.56 9.51
CA ASN A 135 8.98 -19.23 9.35
C ASN A 135 10.01 -18.20 8.89
N ALA A 136 10.93 -17.83 9.78
CA ALA A 136 12.15 -17.11 9.46
C ALA A 136 13.09 -18.04 8.68
N GLY A 137 12.81 -18.22 7.40
CA GLY A 137 13.69 -18.86 6.44
C GLY A 137 14.84 -17.94 6.07
N THR A 138 15.93 -18.05 6.84
CA THR A 138 17.33 -17.80 6.46
C THR A 138 17.69 -16.45 5.82
N TYR A 139 18.11 -15.49 6.66
CA TYR A 139 19.30 -14.70 6.35
C TYR A 139 20.26 -14.79 7.53
N SER A 140 21.38 -15.48 7.29
CA SER A 140 22.44 -15.79 8.23
C SER A 140 23.21 -14.52 8.60
N ALA A 141 22.98 -13.98 9.80
CA ALA A 141 23.97 -13.16 10.48
C ALA A 141 24.96 -14.09 11.18
N LYS A 142 26.14 -14.30 10.58
CA LYS A 142 27.29 -14.83 11.32
C LYS A 142 28.01 -13.65 11.97
N HIS A 143 27.78 -13.48 13.26
CA HIS A 143 28.84 -13.02 14.16
C HIS A 143 29.43 -14.26 14.82
N SER A 144 30.74 -14.39 14.75
CA SER A 144 31.53 -15.23 15.65
C SER A 144 32.63 -14.37 16.25
N HIS A 145 32.40 -13.96 17.51
CA HIS A 145 33.42 -13.84 18.55
C HIS A 145 34.24 -15.16 18.59
N THR A 146 35.50 -15.28 18.99
CA THR A 146 36.40 -14.66 19.99
C THR A 146 37.75 -15.39 19.82
N THR A 147 38.89 -14.80 20.22
CA THR A 147 39.79 -15.35 21.27
C THR A 147 41.10 -14.55 21.39
N THR A 148 41.45 -14.29 22.65
CA THR A 148 42.71 -13.79 23.20
C THR A 148 43.87 -14.80 23.05
N THR A 149 45.09 -14.27 23.14
CA THR A 149 46.35 -14.89 23.64
C THR A 149 47.29 -15.50 22.60
N THR A 150 48.42 -14.83 22.35
CA THR A 150 49.73 -15.16 22.96
C THR A 150 50.62 -13.92 22.91
#